data_AF-A0A1V0N2V3-F1
#
_entry.id   AF-A0A1V0N2V3-F1
#
_cell.length_a   1.000
_cell.length_b   1.000
_cell.length_c   1.000
_cell.angle_alpha   90.00
_cell.angle_beta   90.00
_cell.angle_gamma   90.00
#
_symmetry.space_group_name_H-M   'P 1'
#
loop_
_entity.id
_entity.type
_entity.pdbx_description
1 polymer ?
#
loop_
_entity_poly.entity_id
_entity_poly.type
_entity_poly.pdbx_seq_one_letter_code
_entity_poly.pdbx_strand_id
1 'polypeptide(L)'
;MSTESEPPSEKPVTAIVDVFVDTTKIEDVVNELCRLDRVEEVYEVTGEFDIATVISSRNIEDFRDFLKNKIMKIPGIKSVVSSIVLTSDKGPRSDRKQ
;
A
#
# COMPACT_ATOMS: atom_id res chain seq x y z
N MET A 1 -27.25 17.58 28.92
CA MET A 1 -27.25 16.49 27.92
C MET A 1 -26.18 16.82 26.91
N SER A 2 -24.97 16.32 27.13
CA SER A 2 -23.86 16.46 26.19
C SER A 2 -23.99 15.31 25.20
N THR A 3 -24.51 15.58 24.00
CA THR A 3 -24.26 14.68 22.86
C THR A 3 -22.92 15.09 22.29
N GLU A 4 -21.86 14.58 22.90
CA GLU A 4 -20.55 14.53 22.25
C GLU A 4 -20.70 13.49 21.14
N SER A 5 -21.05 13.97 19.94
CA SER A 5 -21.03 13.17 18.73
C SER A 5 -19.60 12.66 18.58
N GLU A 6 -19.39 11.37 18.81
CA GLU A 6 -18.14 10.68 18.49
C GLU A 6 -17.71 11.12 17.09
N PRO A 7 -16.44 11.52 16.88
CA PRO A 7 -15.97 11.83 15.54
C PRO A 7 -16.27 10.60 14.65
N PRO A 8 -16.68 10.80 13.39
CA PRO A 8 -16.96 9.69 12.50
C PRO A 8 -15.74 8.76 12.53
N SER A 9 -15.95 7.50 12.91
CA SER A 9 -14.95 6.45 12.81
C SER A 9 -14.43 6.46 11.37
N GLU A 10 -13.31 7.13 11.12
CA GLU A 10 -12.65 7.10 9.82
C GLU A 10 -12.35 5.65 9.53
N LYS A 11 -12.99 5.13 8.48
CA LYS A 11 -12.83 3.73 8.13
C LYS A 11 -11.42 3.55 7.59
N PRO A 12 -10.65 2.58 8.13
CA PRO A 12 -9.36 2.26 7.55
C PRO A 12 -9.57 1.89 6.07
N VAL A 13 -8.65 2.38 5.24
CA VAL A 13 -8.65 2.13 3.80
C VAL A 13 -7.54 1.16 3.48
N THR A 14 -7.86 0.20 2.63
CA THR A 14 -6.87 -0.67 2.00
C THR A 14 -6.69 -0.18 0.57
N ALA A 15 -5.44 -0.12 0.12
CA ALA A 15 -5.11 0.24 -1.24
C ALA A 15 -4.18 -0.82 -1.84
N ILE A 16 -4.40 -1.13 -3.11
CA ILE A 16 -3.47 -1.89 -3.93
C ILE A 16 -2.65 -0.88 -4.71
N VAL A 17 -1.33 -1.00 -4.66
CA VAL A 17 -0.40 -0.12 -5.35
C VAL A 17 0.49 -0.93 -6.25
N ASP A 18 0.37 -0.67 -7.54
CA ASP A 18 1.21 -1.21 -8.59
C ASP A 18 2.38 -0.25 -8.82
N VAL A 19 3.60 -0.78 -8.78
CA VAL A 19 4.84 0.01 -8.77
C VAL A 19 5.68 -0.36 -9.97
N PHE A 20 6.06 0.67 -10.72
CA PHE A 20 7.03 0.59 -11.81
C PHE A 20 8.41 0.90 -11.28
N VAL A 21 9.35 0.01 -11.50
CA VAL A 21 10.69 0.06 -10.91
C VAL A 21 11.77 0.08 -12.00
N ASP A 22 12.92 0.63 -11.67
CA ASP A 22 14.14 0.38 -12.43
C ASP A 22 14.55 -1.09 -12.24
N THR A 23 14.63 -1.85 -13.33
CA THR A 23 14.99 -3.27 -13.30
C THR A 23 16.27 -3.55 -12.50
N THR A 24 17.21 -2.61 -12.46
CA THR A 24 18.45 -2.73 -11.69
C THR A 24 18.28 -2.54 -10.17
N LYS A 25 17.11 -2.11 -9.70
CA LYS A 25 16.81 -1.72 -8.32
C LYS A 25 15.61 -2.45 -7.71
N ILE A 26 15.08 -3.47 -8.38
CA ILE A 26 13.89 -4.20 -7.90
C ILE A 26 14.10 -4.72 -6.47
N GLU A 27 15.21 -5.41 -6.21
CA GLU A 27 15.52 -5.96 -4.88
C GLU A 27 15.62 -4.87 -3.80
N ASP A 28 16.24 -3.73 -4.10
CA ASP A 28 16.35 -2.60 -3.17
C ASP A 28 14.97 -2.02 -2.85
N VAL A 29 14.11 -1.86 -3.86
CA VAL A 29 12.75 -1.35 -3.68
C VAL A 29 11.90 -2.32 -2.87
N VAL A 30 11.95 -3.63 -3.15
CA VAL A 30 11.25 -4.65 -2.37
C VAL A 30 11.68 -4.60 -0.90
N ASN A 31 12.99 -4.52 -0.65
CA ASN A 31 13.52 -4.44 0.71
C ASN A 31 13.06 -3.18 1.46
N GLU A 32 13.01 -2.03 0.80
CA GLU A 32 12.49 -0.79 1.38
C GLU A 32 10.99 -0.87 1.65
N LEU A 33 10.20 -1.44 0.74
CA LEU A 33 8.76 -1.63 0.92
C LEU A 33 8.46 -2.56 2.10
N CYS A 34 9.18 -3.68 2.23
CA CYS A 34 9.03 -4.64 3.33
C CYS A 34 9.39 -4.06 4.71
N ARG A 35 10.10 -2.93 4.78
CA ARG A 35 10.43 -2.24 6.04
C ARG A 35 9.33 -1.27 6.50
N LEU A 36 8.32 -1.01 5.67
CA LEU A 36 7.25 -0.08 6.00
C LEU A 36 6.11 -0.83 6.67
N ASP A 37 5.82 -0.53 7.94
CA ASP A 37 4.78 -1.21 8.74
C ASP A 37 3.37 -1.20 8.12
N ARG A 38 3.10 -0.24 7.23
CA ARG A 38 1.80 -0.08 6.56
C ARG A 38 1.66 -0.92 5.28
N VAL A 39 2.77 -1.48 4.82
CA VAL A 39 2.81 -2.38 3.67
C VAL A 39 2.56 -3.80 4.20
N GLU A 40 1.38 -4.32 3.91
CA GLU A 40 0.93 -5.63 4.41
C GLU A 40 1.47 -6.76 3.55
N GLU A 41 1.53 -6.53 2.24
CA GLU A 41 1.92 -7.54 1.26
C GLU A 41 2.77 -6.88 0.15
N VAL A 42 3.80 -7.58 -0.31
CA VAL A 42 4.66 -7.17 -1.44
C VAL A 42 4.84 -8.37 -2.34
N TYR A 43 4.55 -8.19 -3.63
CA TYR A 43 4.65 -9.23 -4.63
C TYR A 43 5.43 -8.72 -5.83
N GLU A 44 6.43 -9.48 -6.26
CA GLU A 44 7.01 -9.33 -7.59
C GLU A 44 6.11 -10.04 -8.60
N VAL A 45 5.79 -9.36 -9.70
CA VAL A 45 4.81 -9.85 -10.69
C VAL A 45 5.36 -9.71 -12.10
N THR A 46 5.01 -10.65 -12.98
CA THR A 46 5.43 -10.62 -14.40
C THR A 46 4.50 -9.75 -15.26
N GLY A 47 3.89 -8.71 -14.67
CA GLY A 47 2.85 -7.87 -15.26
C GLY A 47 3.42 -6.66 -16.02
N GLU A 48 2.56 -5.66 -16.27
CA GLU A 48 2.99 -4.36 -16.82
C GLU A 48 3.84 -3.56 -15.81
N PHE A 49 3.60 -3.82 -14.54
CA PHE A 49 4.34 -3.30 -13.39
C PHE A 49 5.19 -4.42 -12.79
N ASP A 50 6.24 -4.04 -12.07
CA ASP A 50 7.22 -4.97 -11.53
C ASP A 50 6.80 -5.49 -10.15
N ILE A 51 6.15 -4.63 -9.35
CA ILE A 51 5.75 -4.94 -7.98
C ILE A 51 4.28 -4.56 -7.75
N ALA A 52 3.53 -5.42 -7.07
CA ALA A 52 2.21 -5.11 -6.52
C ALA A 52 2.27 -5.17 -5.00
N THR A 53 1.74 -4.16 -4.31
CA THR A 53 1.74 -4.10 -2.84
C THR A 53 0.39 -3.72 -2.29
N VAL A 54 0.03 -4.31 -1.15
CA VAL A 54 -1.19 -3.99 -0.39
C VAL A 54 -0.80 -3.11 0.79
N ILE A 55 -1.47 -1.97 0.92
CA ILE A 55 -1.19 -0.95 1.94
C ILE A 55 -2.46 -0.72 2.76
N SER A 56 -2.34 -0.74 4.09
CA SER A 56 -3.38 -0.25 5.00
C SER A 56 -3.08 1.15 5.51
N SER A 57 -4.12 1.97 5.62
CA SER A 57 -4.03 3.35 6.10
C SER A 57 -5.30 3.74 6.82
N ARG A 58 -5.24 4.79 7.64
CA ARG A 58 -6.35 5.18 8.52
C ARG A 58 -7.50 5.84 7.76
N ASN A 59 -7.17 6.56 6.70
CA ASN A 59 -8.09 7.25 5.81
C ASN A 59 -7.39 7.53 4.46
N ILE A 60 -8.11 8.14 3.53
CA ILE A 60 -7.60 8.41 2.17
C ILE A 60 -6.48 9.46 2.19
N GLU A 61 -6.57 10.46 3.06
CA GLU A 61 -5.58 11.53 3.22
C GLU A 61 -4.24 10.97 3.73
N ASP A 62 -4.28 10.07 4.70
CA ASP A 62 -3.17 9.35 5.31
C ASP A 62 -2.53 8.38 4.31
N PHE A 63 -3.35 7.70 3.49
CA PHE A 63 -2.84 6.90 2.36
C PHE A 63 -2.12 7.77 1.34
N ARG A 64 -2.72 8.89 0.92
CA ARG A 64 -2.13 9.82 -0.05
C ARG A 64 -0.82 10.39 0.47
N ASP A 65 -0.74 10.76 1.75
CA ASP A 65 0.49 11.25 2.37
C ASP A 65 1.56 10.16 2.38
N PHE A 66 1.21 8.95 2.81
CA PHE A 66 2.11 7.81 2.82
C PHE A 66 2.64 7.45 1.41
N LEU A 67 1.77 7.41 0.41
CA LEU A 67 2.15 7.16 -0.98
C LEU A 67 3.15 8.20 -1.47
N LYS A 68 2.86 9.49 -1.27
CA LYS A 68 3.70 10.59 -1.78
C LYS A 68 5.02 10.74 -1.01
N ASN A 69 4.98 10.59 0.32
CA ASN A 69 6.11 10.90 1.19
C ASN A 69 6.98 9.71 1.54
N LYS A 70 6.48 8.48 1.41
CA LYS A 70 7.23 7.25 1.68
C LYS A 70 7.45 6.48 0.40
N ILE A 71 6.39 5.98 -0.25
CA ILE A 71 6.51 5.09 -1.41
C ILE A 71 7.22 5.80 -2.57
N MET A 72 6.69 6.92 -3.08
CA MET A 72 7.26 7.62 -4.24
C MET A 72 8.67 8.20 -4.01
N LYS A 73 9.18 8.18 -2.78
CA LYS A 73 10.55 8.62 -2.46
C LYS A 73 11.57 7.49 -2.46
N ILE A 74 11.14 6.23 -2.56
CA ILE A 74 12.04 5.08 -2.60
C ILE A 74 12.86 5.15 -3.90
N PRO A 75 14.20 5.17 -3.83
CA PRO A 75 15.04 5.21 -5.01
C PRO A 75 14.82 3.99 -5.91
N GLY A 76 14.55 4.22 -7.19
CA GLY A 76 14.28 3.18 -8.17
C GLY A 76 12.81 3.06 -8.56
N ILE A 77 11.89 3.62 -7.78
CA ILE A 77 10.49 3.76 -8.20
C ILE A 77 10.39 4.85 -9.28
N LYS A 78 9.85 4.47 -10.45
CA LYS A 78 9.61 5.35 -11.59
C LYS A 78 8.21 5.95 -11.56
N SER A 79 7.22 5.13 -11.22
CA SER A 79 5.82 5.51 -11.18
C SER A 79 5.02 4.54 -10.30
N VAL A 80 3.82 4.95 -9.91
CA VAL A 80 2.88 4.13 -9.16
C VAL A 80 1.46 4.32 -9.70
N VAL A 81 0.67 3.25 -9.68
CA VAL A 81 -0.77 3.26 -9.92
C VAL A 81 -1.43 2.71 -8.66
N SER A 82 -2.42 3.42 -8.12
CA SER A 82 -3.07 3.02 -6.86
C SER A 82 -4.56 2.84 -7.04
N SER A 83 -5.10 1.77 -6.45
CA SER A 83 -6.52 1.45 -6.40
C SER A 83 -6.99 1.36 -4.95
N ILE A 84 -7.95 2.20 -4.56
CA ILE A 84 -8.57 2.11 -3.23
C ILE A 84 -9.60 0.98 -3.25
N VAL A 85 -9.52 0.08 -2.29
CA VAL A 85 -10.46 -1.03 -2.13
C VAL A 85 -11.75 -0.48 -1.53
N LEU A 86 -12.85 -0.56 -2.29
CA LEU A 86 -14.18 -0.12 -1.85
C LEU A 86 -14.90 -1.21 -1.04
N THR A 87 -14.77 -2.45 -1.48
CA THR A 87 -15.39 -3.65 -0.88
C THR A 87 -14.50 -4.85 -1.11
N SER A 88 -14.51 -5.80 -0.18
CA SER A 88 -13.77 -7.06 -0.29
C SER A 88 -14.73 -8.23 -0.05
N ASP A 89 -14.97 -9.04 -1.09
CA ASP A 89 -15.82 -10.24 -0.95
C ASP A 89 -15.07 -11.40 -0.26
N LYS A 90 -13.72 -11.38 -0.33
CA LYS A 90 -12.83 -12.33 0.34
C LYS A 90 -11.61 -11.57 0.84
N GLY A 91 -11.29 -11.73 2.13
CA GLY A 91 -10.18 -11.06 2.79
C GLY A 91 -8.80 -11.53 2.32
N PRO A 92 -7.71 -10.91 2.82
CA PRO A 92 -6.36 -11.26 2.42
C PRO A 92 -6.11 -12.76 2.62
N ARG A 93 -5.31 -13.31 1.70
CA ARG A 93 -4.94 -14.73 1.72
C ARG A 93 -4.12 -14.95 2.99
N SER A 94 -4.73 -15.52 4.02
CA SER A 94 -4.01 -15.98 5.21
C SER A 94 -3.21 -17.23 4.85
N ASP A 95 -2.10 -17.07 4.12
CA ASP A 95 -1.23 -18.17 3.73
C ASP A 95 0.21 -17.97 4.25
N ARG A 96 0.67 -19.05 4.88
CA ARG A 96 1.87 -19.25 5.68
C ARG A 96 3.14 -18.64 5.07
N LYS A 97 3.98 -18.07 5.94
CA LYS A 97 5.43 -17.98 5.68
C LYS A 97 5.91 -19.37 5.26
N GLN A 98 6.41 -19.47 4.03
CA GLN A 98 7.09 -20.67 3.52
C GLN A 98 8.49 -20.75 4.12
#